data_AF-A0A1I4XFU9-F1
#
_entry.id   AF-A0A1I4XFU9-F1
#
_cell.length_a   1.000
_cell.length_b   1.000
_cell.length_c   1.000
_cell.angle_alpha   90.00
_cell.angle_beta   90.00
_cell.angle_gamma   90.00
#
_symmetry.space_group_name_H-M   'P 1'
#
loop_
_entity.id
_entity.type
_entity.pdbx_description
1 polymer ?
#
loop_
_entity_poly.entity_id
_entity_poly.type
_entity_poly.pdbx_seq_one_letter_code
_entity_poly.pdbx_strand_id
1 'polypeptide(L)'
;MKKTINVSNQGATLDTGRRNFLKLGGIGLAMAGLTLIGCDDDNDFGMMDDSKVFDLGSGDVGVLNYAYALEQLEADFYTKVVNNFYSGISSVEKDLFTDLYHHEVIHRDFFKAAISGVTANVLPTLQFQYANVNFNDRNSVLATAKALEDTGVAAYNGAGKYITNPAYLVIAGKIVSVEARHASAIRNIINPGSADFSGDDVIDANGLDLSKEPKDIVMAAGGFIKTPFTWKERGIS
;
A
#
# COMPACT_ATOMS: atom_id res chain seq x y z
N MET A 1 24.39 -19.77 21.33
CA MET A 1 22.98 -20.18 21.14
C MET A 1 22.27 -19.06 20.37
N LYS A 2 21.76 -19.34 19.17
CA LYS A 2 21.05 -18.35 18.34
C LYS A 2 19.61 -18.24 18.87
N LYS A 3 19.15 -17.02 19.19
CA LYS A 3 17.76 -16.74 19.55
C LYS A 3 16.95 -16.60 18.26
N THR A 4 15.98 -17.49 18.06
CA THR A 4 14.94 -17.40 17.04
C THR A 4 13.88 -16.42 17.53
N ILE A 5 13.59 -15.37 16.75
CA ILE A 5 12.44 -14.50 16.96
C ILE A 5 11.25 -15.18 16.29
N ASN A 6 10.24 -15.58 17.06
CA ASN A 6 8.98 -16.07 16.52
C ASN A 6 8.09 -14.87 16.18
N VAL A 7 7.80 -14.65 14.91
CA VAL A 7 6.76 -13.71 14.48
C VAL A 7 5.41 -14.42 14.65
N SER A 8 4.64 -13.95 15.63
CA SER A 8 3.27 -14.38 15.85
C SER A 8 2.34 -13.68 14.86
N ASN A 9 1.61 -14.44 14.04
CA ASN A 9 0.49 -13.94 13.22
C ASN A 9 -0.77 -13.64 14.07
N GLN A 10 -0.63 -13.39 15.37
CA GLN A 10 -1.72 -12.84 16.15
C GLN A 10 -1.80 -11.35 15.84
N GLY A 11 -2.91 -10.95 15.23
CA GLY A 11 -3.22 -9.55 14.94
C GLY A 11 -2.88 -8.67 16.12
N ALA A 12 -2.22 -7.55 15.82
CA ALA A 12 -1.80 -6.59 16.82
C ALA A 12 -2.95 -6.26 17.77
N THR A 13 -2.79 -6.57 19.05
CA THR A 13 -3.67 -6.05 20.10
C THR A 13 -3.40 -4.56 20.21
N LEU A 14 -4.28 -3.77 19.61
CA LEU A 14 -4.26 -2.31 19.62
C LEU A 14 -4.44 -1.78 21.05
N ASP A 15 -3.33 -1.43 21.72
CA ASP A 15 -3.39 -0.55 22.89
C ASP A 15 -3.88 0.84 22.41
N THR A 16 -5.12 1.16 22.80
CA THR A 16 -5.96 2.15 22.11
C THR A 16 -6.17 3.38 22.99
N GLY A 17 -5.21 4.32 22.89
CA GLY A 17 -5.35 5.74 23.23
C GLY A 17 -5.86 6.62 22.07
N ARG A 18 -6.49 6.03 21.05
CA ARG A 18 -6.99 6.70 19.82
C ARG A 18 -8.47 6.40 19.50
N ARG A 19 -9.27 6.07 20.51
CA ARG A 19 -10.70 5.66 20.41
C ARG A 19 -11.71 6.79 20.09
N ASN A 20 -11.27 7.95 19.59
CA ASN A 20 -12.19 9.01 19.15
C ASN A 20 -12.21 9.24 17.63
N PHE A 21 -11.32 8.63 16.84
CA PHE A 21 -11.29 8.87 15.39
C PHE A 21 -12.38 8.07 14.63
N LEU A 22 -12.78 6.90 15.15
CA LEU A 22 -13.86 6.09 14.56
C LEU A 22 -15.28 6.60 14.86
N LYS A 23 -15.41 7.74 15.56
CA LYS A 23 -16.71 8.41 15.74
C LYS A 23 -17.05 9.41 14.64
N LEU A 24 -16.12 9.69 13.70
CA LEU A 24 -16.36 10.65 12.61
C LEU A 24 -16.67 10.01 11.24
N GLY A 25 -16.63 8.68 11.13
CA GLY A 25 -17.07 7.95 9.92
C GLY A 25 -18.47 7.32 10.04
N GLY A 26 -19.18 7.59 11.13
CA GLY A 26 -20.44 6.95 11.46
C GLY A 26 -21.59 7.94 11.60
N ILE A 27 -22.03 8.55 10.50
CA ILE A 27 -23.41 9.06 10.35
C ILE A 27 -23.81 8.82 8.89
N GLY A 28 -24.75 7.88 8.69
CA GLY A 28 -25.52 7.79 7.45
C GLY A 28 -25.51 6.41 6.77
N LEU A 29 -25.96 5.36 7.45
CA LEU A 29 -26.88 4.33 6.93
C LEU A 29 -27.25 3.40 8.10
N ALA A 30 -28.27 3.80 8.86
CA ALA A 30 -29.04 2.83 9.62
C ALA A 30 -29.88 2.03 8.62
N MET A 31 -29.83 0.69 8.71
CA MET A 31 -30.99 -0.23 8.76
C MET A 31 -30.60 -1.64 8.26
N ALA A 32 -30.81 -2.61 9.15
CA ALA A 32 -30.92 -4.07 8.95
C ALA A 32 -29.65 -4.82 8.48
N GLY A 33 -29.19 -5.89 9.11
CA GLY A 33 -29.73 -6.67 10.22
C GLY A 33 -28.68 -7.74 10.58
N LEU A 34 -28.49 -7.92 11.88
CA LEU A 34 -27.71 -9.00 12.46
C LEU A 34 -28.52 -10.30 12.30
N THR A 35 -28.13 -11.20 11.40
CA THR A 35 -28.60 -12.59 11.41
C THR A 35 -27.43 -13.51 11.62
N LEU A 36 -27.33 -14.03 12.85
CA LEU A 36 -26.60 -15.25 13.17
C LEU A 36 -27.39 -16.43 12.59
N ILE A 37 -26.85 -17.07 11.56
CA ILE A 37 -27.21 -18.40 11.06
C ILE A 37 -25.85 -19.04 10.78
N GLY A 38 -25.37 -20.01 11.54
CA GLY A 38 -25.96 -21.33 11.73
C GLY A 38 -25.16 -22.28 10.83
N CYS A 39 -24.26 -23.06 11.41
CA CYS A 39 -23.42 -24.00 10.68
C CYS A 39 -24.28 -24.99 9.90
N ASP A 40 -23.95 -25.18 8.62
CA ASP A 40 -24.00 -26.48 7.96
C ASP A 40 -22.79 -26.57 7.02
N ASP A 41 -22.10 -27.70 7.10
CA ASP A 41 -20.98 -28.07 6.25
C ASP A 41 -21.48 -28.22 4.81
N ASP A 42 -21.13 -27.26 3.95
CA ASP A 42 -20.87 -27.50 2.53
C ASP A 42 -19.88 -26.42 2.07
N ASN A 43 -18.66 -26.89 1.82
CA ASN A 43 -17.55 -26.08 1.32
C ASN A 43 -17.86 -25.61 -0.11
N ASP A 44 -18.48 -24.45 -0.23
CA ASP A 44 -18.51 -23.68 -1.48
C ASP A 44 -17.99 -22.25 -1.22
N PHE A 45 -16.79 -22.19 -0.64
CA PHE A 45 -15.90 -21.06 -0.92
C PHE A 45 -15.57 -21.15 -2.40
N GLY A 46 -16.31 -20.39 -3.21
CA GLY A 46 -16.13 -20.31 -4.66
C GLY A 46 -14.65 -20.23 -5.00
N MET A 47 -14.13 -21.34 -5.51
CA MET A 47 -12.80 -21.44 -6.04
C MET A 47 -12.69 -20.39 -7.15
N MET A 48 -11.89 -19.34 -6.92
CA MET A 48 -11.56 -18.40 -7.98
C MET A 48 -10.96 -19.19 -9.13
N ASP A 49 -11.61 -19.07 -10.28
CA ASP A 49 -11.16 -19.60 -11.55
C ASP A 49 -9.78 -19.01 -11.88
N ASP A 50 -8.72 -19.81 -11.72
CA ASP A 50 -7.32 -19.50 -12.05
C ASP A 50 -7.12 -19.10 -13.54
N SER A 51 -8.17 -19.17 -14.37
CA SER A 51 -8.16 -18.73 -15.77
C SER A 51 -8.67 -17.29 -15.99
N LYS A 52 -9.21 -16.60 -14.98
CA LYS A 52 -9.70 -15.22 -15.11
C LYS A 52 -8.75 -14.22 -14.47
N VAL A 53 -8.05 -13.47 -15.31
CA VAL A 53 -7.27 -12.30 -14.91
C VAL A 53 -8.21 -11.28 -14.26
N PHE A 54 -7.91 -10.84 -13.03
CA PHE A 54 -8.73 -9.88 -12.30
C PHE A 54 -8.73 -8.51 -13.01
N ASP A 55 -9.89 -7.87 -13.15
CA ASP A 55 -9.99 -6.50 -13.67
C ASP A 55 -10.18 -5.52 -12.50
N LEU A 56 -9.29 -4.54 -12.37
CA LEU A 56 -9.39 -3.48 -11.35
C LEU A 56 -10.75 -2.78 -11.39
N GLY A 57 -11.37 -2.71 -12.58
CA GLY A 57 -12.66 -2.07 -12.80
C GLY A 57 -12.52 -0.61 -13.22
N SER A 58 -13.55 0.18 -12.92
CA SER A 58 -13.68 1.59 -13.34
C SER A 58 -14.20 2.47 -12.20
N GLY A 59 -14.13 3.78 -12.39
CA GLY A 59 -14.49 4.80 -11.42
C GLY A 59 -13.69 4.68 -10.13
N ASP A 60 -14.26 5.18 -9.03
CA ASP A 60 -13.63 5.19 -7.73
C ASP A 60 -13.17 3.80 -7.26
N VAL A 61 -13.96 2.74 -7.48
CA VAL A 61 -13.57 1.37 -7.11
C VAL A 61 -12.33 0.92 -7.86
N GLY A 62 -12.22 1.27 -9.15
CA GLY A 62 -11.02 1.01 -9.94
C GLY A 62 -9.78 1.71 -9.37
N VAL A 63 -9.92 2.97 -8.95
CA VAL A 63 -8.83 3.73 -8.30
C VAL A 63 -8.43 3.12 -6.97
N LEU A 64 -9.40 2.71 -6.15
CA LEU A 64 -9.13 2.10 -4.86
C LEU A 64 -8.43 0.74 -5.02
N ASN A 65 -8.86 -0.09 -5.97
CA ASN A 65 -8.17 -1.35 -6.29
C ASN A 65 -6.76 -1.11 -6.86
N TYR A 66 -6.58 -0.06 -7.65
CA TYR A 66 -5.26 0.37 -8.13
C TYR A 66 -4.33 0.76 -6.98
N ALA A 67 -4.78 1.62 -6.06
CA ALA A 67 -4.01 1.98 -4.87
C ALA A 67 -3.71 0.73 -4.04
N TYR A 68 -4.72 -0.12 -3.80
CA TYR A 68 -4.56 -1.36 -3.07
C TYR A 68 -3.51 -2.32 -3.68
N ALA A 69 -3.34 -2.33 -5.00
CA ALA A 69 -2.29 -3.11 -5.64
C ALA A 69 -0.88 -2.63 -5.25
N LEU A 70 -0.69 -1.31 -5.18
CA LEU A 70 0.59 -0.68 -4.82
C LEU A 70 0.88 -0.87 -3.33
N GLU A 71 -0.12 -0.68 -2.47
CA GLU A 71 0.02 -0.92 -1.02
C GLU A 71 0.34 -2.38 -0.71
N GLN A 72 -0.18 -3.33 -1.49
CA GLN A 72 0.21 -4.73 -1.37
C GLN A 72 1.68 -4.96 -1.74
N LEU A 73 2.20 -4.27 -2.75
CA LEU A 73 3.60 -4.36 -3.19
C LEU A 73 4.52 -3.84 -2.10
N GLU A 74 4.25 -2.65 -1.56
CA GLU A 74 5.09 -2.03 -0.53
C GLU A 74 5.03 -2.82 0.77
N ALA A 75 3.84 -3.27 1.18
CA ALA A 75 3.70 -4.15 2.34
C ALA A 75 4.48 -5.47 2.18
N ASP A 76 4.45 -6.11 1.01
CA ASP A 76 5.24 -7.32 0.76
C ASP A 76 6.75 -7.04 0.75
N PHE A 77 7.19 -5.94 0.14
CA PHE A 77 8.59 -5.53 0.10
C PHE A 77 9.13 -5.30 1.52
N TYR A 78 8.45 -4.47 2.33
CA TYR A 78 8.89 -4.19 3.69
C TYR A 78 8.78 -5.41 4.60
N THR A 79 7.81 -6.30 4.38
CA THR A 79 7.77 -7.62 5.06
C THR A 79 9.06 -8.40 4.83
N LYS A 80 9.60 -8.42 3.60
CA LYS A 80 10.88 -9.09 3.30
C LYS A 80 12.05 -8.41 3.98
N VAL A 81 12.08 -7.08 3.99
CA VAL A 81 13.15 -6.30 4.65
C VAL A 81 13.18 -6.57 6.15
N VAL A 82 12.05 -6.50 6.85
CA VAL A 82 12.02 -6.66 8.32
C VAL A 82 12.23 -8.11 8.78
N ASN A 83 11.82 -9.09 7.95
CA ASN A 83 12.06 -10.50 8.25
C ASN A 83 13.53 -10.90 8.12
N ASN A 84 14.30 -10.20 7.29
CA ASN A 84 15.72 -10.46 7.12
C ASN A 84 16.47 -9.16 6.76
N PHE A 85 16.73 -8.33 7.78
CA PHE A 85 17.50 -7.11 7.60
C PHE A 85 18.89 -7.41 6.99
N TYR A 86 19.36 -6.52 6.12
CA TYR A 86 20.68 -6.62 5.51
C TYR A 86 21.82 -6.56 6.55
N SER A 87 22.98 -7.10 6.17
CA SER A 87 24.16 -7.11 7.04
C SER A 87 24.62 -5.68 7.35
N GLY A 88 24.90 -5.40 8.63
CA GLY A 88 25.40 -4.10 9.06
C GLY A 88 24.34 -3.00 9.18
N ILE A 89 23.04 -3.32 9.10
CA ILE A 89 21.96 -2.36 9.31
C ILE A 89 22.08 -1.63 10.66
N SER A 90 21.87 -0.31 10.65
CA SER A 90 21.88 0.51 11.87
C SER A 90 20.59 0.36 12.68
N SER A 91 20.57 0.80 13.94
CA SER A 91 19.32 0.84 14.73
C SER A 91 18.29 1.79 14.12
N VAL A 92 18.73 2.95 13.64
CA VAL A 92 17.86 3.96 13.01
C VAL A 92 17.16 3.39 11.78
N GLU A 93 17.87 2.64 10.94
CA GLU A 93 17.29 2.00 9.76
C GLU A 93 16.33 0.88 10.13
N LYS A 94 16.61 0.09 11.17
CA LYS A 94 15.68 -0.93 11.66
C LYS A 94 14.38 -0.32 12.13
N ASP A 95 14.46 0.77 12.89
CA ASP A 95 13.29 1.47 13.40
C ASP A 95 12.49 2.06 12.22
N LEU A 96 13.15 2.73 11.28
CA LEU A 96 12.49 3.26 10.08
C LEU A 96 11.77 2.17 9.27
N PHE A 97 12.47 1.08 8.92
CA PHE A 97 11.86 0.01 8.11
C PHE A 97 10.75 -0.73 8.85
N THR A 98 10.82 -0.78 10.19
CA THR A 98 9.76 -1.37 11.00
C THR A 98 8.51 -0.48 11.01
N ASP A 99 8.68 0.84 11.14
CA ASP A 99 7.59 1.80 11.04
C ASP A 99 6.94 1.78 9.64
N LEU A 100 7.75 1.78 8.57
CA LEU A 100 7.28 1.64 7.19
C LEU A 100 6.47 0.35 7.01
N TYR A 101 7.03 -0.79 7.42
CA TYR A 101 6.32 -2.07 7.39
C TYR A 101 4.95 -1.99 8.07
N HIS A 102 4.87 -1.36 9.25
CA HIS A 102 3.60 -1.24 9.97
C HIS A 102 2.60 -0.34 9.24
N HIS A 103 3.05 0.78 8.66
CA HIS A 103 2.18 1.67 7.91
C HIS A 103 1.66 1.00 6.64
N GLU A 104 2.52 0.36 5.84
CA GLU A 104 2.06 -0.27 4.59
C GLU A 104 1.15 -1.47 4.82
N VAL A 105 1.38 -2.24 5.88
CA VAL A 105 0.43 -3.29 6.30
C VAL A 105 -0.93 -2.67 6.65
N ILE A 106 -0.93 -1.54 7.36
CA ILE A 106 -2.18 -0.84 7.73
C ILE A 106 -2.86 -0.25 6.50
N HIS A 107 -2.13 0.37 5.58
CA HIS A 107 -2.69 0.92 4.34
C HIS A 107 -3.32 -0.18 3.48
N ARG A 108 -2.57 -1.26 3.23
CA ARG A 108 -3.08 -2.46 2.53
C ARG A 108 -4.37 -2.98 3.16
N ASP A 109 -4.36 -3.22 4.47
CA ASP A 109 -5.52 -3.80 5.16
C ASP A 109 -6.70 -2.82 5.22
N PHE A 110 -6.41 -1.51 5.31
CA PHE A 110 -7.41 -0.45 5.23
C PHE A 110 -8.11 -0.47 3.87
N PHE A 111 -7.38 -0.52 2.74
CA PHE A 111 -8.00 -0.60 1.42
C PHE A 111 -8.80 -1.88 1.24
N LYS A 112 -8.26 -3.02 1.66
CA LYS A 112 -9.00 -4.29 1.63
C LYS A 112 -10.35 -4.17 2.32
N ALA A 113 -10.37 -3.61 3.53
CA ALA A 113 -11.60 -3.41 4.30
C ALA A 113 -12.53 -2.38 3.65
N ALA A 114 -12.00 -1.24 3.18
CA ALA A 114 -12.79 -0.17 2.58
C ALA A 114 -13.49 -0.63 1.29
N ILE A 115 -12.78 -1.34 0.40
CA ILE A 115 -13.32 -1.84 -0.87
C ILE A 115 -14.33 -2.95 -0.60
N SER A 116 -14.02 -3.90 0.30
CA SER A 116 -14.94 -4.98 0.67
C SER A 116 -16.25 -4.46 1.29
N GLY A 117 -16.22 -3.27 1.91
CA GLY A 117 -17.40 -2.63 2.49
C GLY A 117 -18.37 -2.05 1.46
N VAL A 118 -17.96 -1.87 0.21
CA VAL A 118 -18.77 -1.23 -0.84
C VAL A 118 -18.96 -2.07 -2.09
N THR A 119 -18.15 -3.11 -2.31
CA THR A 119 -18.24 -3.98 -3.48
C THR A 119 -17.64 -5.36 -3.22
N ALA A 120 -18.07 -6.36 -4.02
CA ALA A 120 -17.42 -7.66 -4.09
C ALA A 120 -16.22 -7.70 -5.06
N ASN A 121 -16.04 -6.67 -5.91
CA ASN A 121 -14.92 -6.58 -6.84
C ASN A 121 -13.64 -6.08 -6.13
N VAL A 122 -13.07 -6.93 -5.29
CA VAL A 122 -11.87 -6.65 -4.49
C VAL A 122 -10.68 -7.36 -5.11
N LEU A 123 -9.60 -6.63 -5.37
CA LEU A 123 -8.35 -7.21 -5.86
C LEU A 123 -7.88 -8.35 -4.94
N PRO A 124 -7.56 -9.54 -5.47
CA PRO A 124 -7.02 -10.62 -4.64
C PRO A 124 -5.62 -10.27 -4.11
N THR A 125 -5.12 -11.11 -3.20
CA THR A 125 -3.73 -11.03 -2.77
C THR A 125 -2.79 -11.26 -3.96
N LEU A 126 -1.95 -10.27 -4.26
CA LEU A 126 -0.98 -10.34 -5.34
C LEU A 126 0.28 -11.08 -4.89
N GLN A 127 0.89 -11.80 -5.83
CA GLN A 127 2.26 -12.31 -5.71
C GLN A 127 3.21 -11.31 -6.36
N PHE A 128 4.36 -11.11 -5.71
CA PHE A 128 5.40 -10.22 -6.19
C PHE A 128 6.72 -10.95 -6.44
N GLN A 129 7.58 -10.33 -7.22
CA GLN A 129 8.91 -10.79 -7.57
C GLN A 129 9.90 -9.62 -7.48
N TYR A 130 11.15 -9.92 -7.13
CA TYR A 130 12.17 -8.88 -6.92
C TYR A 130 13.48 -9.30 -7.60
N ALA A 131 13.41 -9.55 -8.90
CA ALA A 131 14.52 -10.13 -9.67
C ALA A 131 15.84 -9.35 -9.55
N ASN A 132 15.74 -8.02 -9.36
CA ASN A 132 16.89 -7.12 -9.32
C ASN A 132 17.15 -6.52 -7.92
N VAL A 133 16.56 -7.09 -6.85
CA VAL A 133 16.76 -6.60 -5.48
C VAL A 133 17.59 -7.59 -4.69
N ASN A 134 18.73 -7.12 -4.19
CA ASN A 134 19.51 -7.86 -3.21
C ASN A 134 19.14 -7.40 -1.79
N PHE A 135 18.26 -8.15 -1.12
CA PHE A 135 17.82 -7.84 0.25
C PHE A 135 18.92 -7.89 1.31
N ASN A 136 20.11 -8.43 0.98
CA ASN A 136 21.26 -8.42 1.88
C ASN A 136 22.20 -7.22 1.66
N ASP A 137 21.91 -6.35 0.69
CA ASP A 137 22.70 -5.16 0.38
C ASP A 137 21.93 -3.88 0.74
N ARG A 138 22.56 -3.03 1.56
CA ARG A 138 21.97 -1.78 2.05
C ARG A 138 21.53 -0.86 0.91
N ASN A 139 22.38 -0.67 -0.09
CA ASN A 139 22.13 0.28 -1.18
C ASN A 139 21.00 -0.23 -2.07
N SER A 140 20.97 -1.54 -2.35
CA SER A 140 19.88 -2.17 -3.10
C SER A 140 18.53 -2.02 -2.38
N VAL A 141 18.48 -2.24 -1.07
CA VAL A 141 17.24 -2.08 -0.28
C VAL A 141 16.79 -0.62 -0.24
N LEU A 142 17.68 0.32 0.10
CA LEU A 142 17.32 1.74 0.18
C LEU A 142 16.96 2.35 -1.17
N ALA A 143 17.65 1.97 -2.25
CA ALA A 143 17.32 2.43 -3.59
C ALA A 143 15.94 1.90 -4.04
N THR A 144 15.63 0.65 -3.70
CA THR A 144 14.30 0.07 -3.98
C THR A 144 13.22 0.76 -3.16
N ALA A 145 13.44 0.96 -1.85
CA ALA A 145 12.52 1.69 -0.98
C ALA A 145 12.25 3.10 -1.53
N LYS A 146 13.29 3.89 -1.83
CA LYS A 146 13.15 5.22 -2.44
C LYS A 146 12.29 5.17 -3.70
N ALA A 147 12.56 4.22 -4.59
CA ALA A 147 11.84 4.10 -5.86
C ALA A 147 10.35 3.73 -5.66
N LEU A 148 10.04 2.85 -4.70
CA LEU A 148 8.67 2.49 -4.36
C LEU A 148 7.94 3.70 -3.78
N GLU A 149 8.48 4.32 -2.73
CA GLU A 149 7.86 5.46 -2.04
C GLU A 149 7.63 6.66 -2.98
N ASP A 150 8.64 7.04 -3.78
CA ASP A 150 8.50 8.11 -4.77
C ASP A 150 7.42 7.77 -5.82
N THR A 151 7.30 6.49 -6.18
CA THR A 151 6.28 5.99 -7.12
C THR A 151 4.89 6.01 -6.48
N GLY A 152 4.77 5.62 -5.20
CA GLY A 152 3.54 5.65 -4.42
C GLY A 152 2.99 7.08 -4.31
N VAL A 153 3.83 8.05 -3.95
CA VAL A 153 3.43 9.47 -3.90
C VAL A 153 2.93 9.95 -5.27
N ALA A 154 3.69 9.71 -6.34
CA ALA A 154 3.30 10.11 -7.68
C ALA A 154 2.02 9.41 -8.18
N ALA A 155 1.78 8.17 -7.73
CA ALA A 155 0.59 7.40 -8.03
C ALA A 155 -0.65 8.00 -7.38
N TYR A 156 -0.59 8.36 -6.09
CA TYR A 156 -1.69 9.02 -5.39
C TYR A 156 -2.01 10.39 -6.01
N ASN A 157 -0.99 11.20 -6.28
CA ASN A 157 -1.16 12.51 -6.88
C ASN A 157 -1.75 12.43 -8.30
N GLY A 158 -1.39 11.40 -9.06
CA GLY A 158 -1.93 11.15 -10.40
C GLY A 158 -3.35 10.62 -10.40
N ALA A 159 -3.64 9.69 -9.50
CA ALA A 159 -4.94 9.04 -9.39
C ALA A 159 -5.99 9.85 -8.62
N GLY A 160 -5.60 10.93 -7.92
CA GLY A 160 -6.53 11.75 -7.15
C GLY A 160 -7.62 12.43 -7.99
N LYS A 161 -7.28 12.92 -9.20
CA LYS A 161 -8.23 13.63 -10.12
C LYS A 161 -9.38 12.77 -10.67
N TYR A 162 -9.26 11.49 -10.40
CA TYR A 162 -9.96 10.37 -10.97
C TYR A 162 -10.94 9.78 -9.94
N ILE A 163 -10.81 10.22 -8.68
CA ILE A 163 -11.74 9.97 -7.60
C ILE A 163 -12.84 11.02 -7.66
N THR A 164 -14.09 10.56 -7.75
CA THR A 164 -15.29 11.39 -7.81
C THR A 164 -15.94 11.57 -6.45
N ASN A 165 -15.83 10.59 -5.54
CA ASN A 165 -16.34 10.68 -4.18
C ASN A 165 -15.39 11.51 -3.28
N PRO A 166 -15.84 12.66 -2.75
CA PRO A 166 -14.99 13.50 -1.90
C PRO A 166 -14.47 12.81 -0.64
N ALA A 167 -15.21 11.82 -0.11
CA ALA A 167 -14.77 11.07 1.06
C ALA A 167 -13.52 10.23 0.75
N TYR A 168 -13.45 9.63 -0.44
CA TYR A 168 -12.30 8.87 -0.89
C TYR A 168 -11.12 9.80 -1.20
N LEU A 169 -11.38 10.99 -1.75
CA LEU A 169 -10.32 11.99 -1.98
C LEU A 169 -9.69 12.46 -0.66
N VAL A 170 -10.50 12.68 0.38
CA VAL A 170 -10.00 13.02 1.73
C VAL A 170 -9.15 11.90 2.32
N ILE A 171 -9.52 10.65 2.09
CA ILE A 171 -8.75 9.49 2.53
C ILE A 171 -7.42 9.41 1.76
N ALA A 172 -7.46 9.48 0.43
CA ALA A 172 -6.27 9.48 -0.42
C ALA A 172 -5.30 10.60 -0.04
N GLY A 173 -5.80 11.81 0.22
CA GLY A 173 -5.00 12.94 0.68
C GLY A 173 -4.32 12.72 2.03
N LYS A 174 -4.90 11.90 2.91
CA LYS A 174 -4.27 11.52 4.19
C LYS A 174 -3.18 10.47 4.00
N ILE A 175 -3.39 9.50 3.11
CA ILE A 175 -2.43 8.43 2.85
C ILE A 175 -1.21 9.00 2.11
N VAL A 176 -1.40 9.78 1.05
CA VAL A 176 -0.26 10.40 0.33
C VAL A 176 0.58 11.32 1.22
N SER A 177 -0.02 11.93 2.25
CA SER A 177 0.74 12.69 3.25
C SER A 177 1.62 11.82 4.17
N VAL A 178 1.24 10.55 4.37
CA VAL A 178 2.08 9.54 5.03
C VAL A 178 3.18 9.07 4.06
N GLU A 179 2.83 8.70 2.83
CA GLU A 179 3.81 8.29 1.80
C GLU A 179 4.89 9.34 1.54
N ALA A 180 4.52 10.61 1.45
CA ALA A 180 5.50 11.68 1.26
C ALA A 180 6.51 11.76 2.43
N ARG A 181 6.10 11.43 3.66
CA ARG A 181 7.00 11.36 4.81
C ARG A 181 7.88 10.12 4.78
N HIS A 182 7.38 9.00 4.28
CA HIS A 182 8.16 7.79 4.05
C HIS A 182 9.26 8.02 3.02
N ALA A 183 8.90 8.53 1.84
CA ALA A 183 9.83 8.91 0.77
C ALA A 183 10.93 9.84 1.30
N SER A 184 10.52 10.88 2.02
CA SER A 184 11.41 11.87 2.60
C SER A 184 12.35 11.30 3.67
N ALA A 185 11.84 10.41 4.54
CA ALA A 185 12.66 9.73 5.55
C ALA A 185 13.71 8.80 4.93
N ILE A 186 13.34 8.02 3.91
CA ILE A 186 14.25 7.16 3.17
C ILE A 186 15.33 7.98 2.47
N ARG A 187 14.95 9.06 1.79
CA ARG A 187 15.89 9.98 1.13
C ARG A 187 16.89 10.57 2.12
N ASN A 188 16.44 10.98 3.29
CA ASN A 188 17.33 11.47 4.34
C ASN A 188 18.24 10.38 4.92
N ILE A 189 17.82 9.11 4.98
CA ILE A 189 18.74 8.00 5.36
C ILE A 189 19.81 7.75 4.29
N ILE A 190 19.45 7.92 3.00
CA ILE A 190 20.39 7.76 1.89
C ILE A 190 21.44 8.86 1.91
N ASN A 191 21.03 10.11 2.09
CA ASN A 191 21.91 11.28 2.11
C ASN A 191 21.53 12.26 3.22
N PRO A 192 21.99 12.04 4.47
CA PRO A 192 21.57 12.82 5.63
C PRO A 192 21.91 14.30 5.52
N GLY A 193 20.92 15.16 5.78
CA GLY A 193 21.09 16.61 5.82
C GLY A 193 21.31 17.28 4.46
N SER A 194 21.08 16.56 3.36
CA SER A 194 21.12 17.12 2.01
C SER A 194 19.74 17.66 1.57
N ALA A 195 19.69 18.25 0.37
CA ALA A 195 18.44 18.65 -0.26
C ALA A 195 17.57 17.46 -0.70
N ASP A 196 18.10 16.23 -0.71
CA ASP A 196 17.41 15.05 -1.25
C ASP A 196 16.15 14.69 -0.45
N PHE A 197 16.03 15.14 0.81
CA PHE A 197 14.84 15.03 1.66
C PHE A 197 13.56 15.49 0.95
N SER A 198 13.67 16.47 0.07
CA SER A 198 12.61 17.00 -0.80
C SER A 198 13.23 17.45 -2.12
N GLY A 199 13.98 16.54 -2.77
CA GLY A 199 14.81 16.87 -3.92
C GLY A 199 14.04 17.35 -5.15
N ASP A 200 14.68 18.18 -5.96
CA ASP A 200 14.14 18.70 -7.23
C ASP A 200 13.87 17.57 -8.28
N ASP A 201 14.29 16.33 -8.00
CA ASP A 201 13.96 15.16 -8.82
C ASP A 201 12.50 14.68 -8.62
N VAL A 202 11.84 15.11 -7.55
CA VAL A 202 10.44 14.78 -7.23
C VAL A 202 9.55 16.00 -6.96
N ILE A 203 10.12 17.20 -6.95
CA ILE A 203 9.36 18.44 -6.76
C ILE A 203 9.46 19.29 -8.03
N ASP A 204 8.32 19.78 -8.53
CA ASP A 204 8.25 20.66 -9.70
C ASP A 204 8.59 22.12 -9.37
N ALA A 205 8.67 22.97 -10.40
CA ALA A 205 8.99 24.39 -10.24
C ALA A 205 7.96 25.20 -9.42
N ASN A 206 6.77 24.64 -9.15
CA ASN A 206 5.74 25.24 -8.31
C ASN A 206 5.81 24.76 -6.86
N GLY A 207 6.74 23.86 -6.52
CA GLY A 207 6.82 23.24 -5.20
C GLY A 207 5.80 22.12 -5.00
N LEU A 208 5.26 21.54 -6.08
CA LEU A 208 4.34 20.41 -6.04
C LEU A 208 5.09 19.10 -6.29
N ASP A 209 4.71 18.07 -5.56
CA ASP A 209 5.25 16.73 -5.80
C ASP A 209 4.79 16.20 -7.18
N LEU A 210 5.58 15.30 -7.75
CA LEU A 210 5.27 14.73 -9.06
C LEU A 210 3.92 14.00 -9.05
N SER A 211 3.31 13.96 -10.21
CA SER A 211 2.05 13.27 -10.48
C SER A 211 2.22 12.50 -11.78
N LYS A 212 1.94 11.20 -11.76
CA LYS A 212 2.07 10.33 -12.95
C LYS A 212 0.75 9.68 -13.27
N GLU A 213 0.44 9.53 -14.55
CA GLU A 213 -0.75 8.78 -14.94
C GLU A 213 -0.62 7.33 -14.43
N PRO A 214 -1.72 6.70 -13.99
CA PRO A 214 -1.69 5.33 -13.51
C PRO A 214 -1.05 4.33 -14.49
N LYS A 215 -1.09 4.60 -15.81
CA LYS A 215 -0.40 3.75 -16.81
C LYS A 215 1.11 3.77 -16.65
N ASP A 216 1.67 4.92 -16.32
CA ASP A 216 3.11 5.10 -16.17
C ASP A 216 3.58 4.45 -14.86
N ILE A 217 2.72 4.48 -13.83
CA ILE A 217 2.94 3.78 -12.57
C ILE A 217 2.87 2.26 -12.77
N VAL A 218 1.85 1.74 -13.46
CA VAL A 218 1.73 0.30 -13.74
C VAL A 218 2.93 -0.19 -14.56
N MET A 219 3.42 0.61 -15.53
CA MET A 219 4.65 0.27 -16.25
C MET A 219 5.88 0.27 -15.34
N ALA A 220 6.00 1.23 -14.43
CA ALA A 220 7.13 1.31 -13.49
C ALA A 220 7.12 0.17 -12.46
N ALA A 221 5.95 -0.18 -11.92
CA ALA A 221 5.78 -1.22 -10.91
C ALA A 221 5.66 -2.63 -11.51
N GLY A 222 5.33 -2.76 -12.79
CA GLY A 222 4.99 -4.03 -13.44
C GLY A 222 6.10 -5.09 -13.37
N GLY A 223 7.37 -4.67 -13.27
CA GLY A 223 8.50 -5.60 -13.07
C GLY A 223 8.43 -6.38 -11.75
N PHE A 224 7.72 -5.85 -10.75
CA PHE A 224 7.55 -6.48 -9.44
C PHE A 224 6.30 -7.36 -9.33
N ILE A 225 5.32 -7.19 -10.22
CA ILE A 225 4.00 -7.83 -10.08
C ILE A 225 4.02 -9.16 -10.84
N LYS A 226 3.82 -10.27 -10.13
CA LYS A 226 3.75 -11.61 -10.72
C LYS A 226 2.29 -12.04 -10.99
N THR A 227 1.37 -11.71 -10.10
CA THR A 227 -0.06 -11.99 -10.32
C THR A 227 -0.62 -11.05 -11.39
N PRO A 228 -1.11 -11.57 -12.54
CA PRO A 228 -1.66 -10.71 -13.57
C PRO A 228 -2.98 -10.10 -13.11
N PHE A 229 -3.17 -8.82 -13.42
CA PHE A 229 -4.47 -8.15 -13.40
C PHE A 229 -4.57 -7.23 -14.62
N THR A 230 -5.77 -6.97 -15.09
CA THR A 230 -6.05 -5.97 -16.11
C THR A 230 -6.63 -4.72 -15.48
N TRP A 231 -6.54 -3.64 -16.23
CA TRP A 231 -7.20 -2.39 -15.89
C TRP A 231 -7.58 -1.70 -17.20
N LYS A 232 -8.72 -1.02 -17.24
CA LYS A 232 -9.10 -0.22 -18.40
C LYS A 232 -8.48 1.17 -18.27
N GLU A 233 -7.50 1.45 -19.12
CA GLU A 233 -6.91 2.79 -19.30
C GLU A 233 -8.00 3.86 -19.60
N ARG A 234 -9.16 3.42 -20.11
CA ARG A 234 -10.38 4.22 -20.29
C ARG A 234 -11.44 3.80 -19.29
N GLY A 235 -11.51 4.46 -18.15
CA GLY A 235 -12.53 4.16 -17.16
C GLY A 235 -12.27 4.64 -15.75
N ILE A 236 -11.19 5.37 -15.49
CA ILE A 236 -11.20 6.24 -14.32
C ILE A 236 -11.90 7.55 -14.70
N SER A 237 -13.22 7.44 -14.85
CA SER A 237 -14.18 8.50 -15.11
C SER A 237 -15.52 8.06 -14.57
#